data_AF-E6PP57-F1
#
_entry.id   AF-E6PP57-F1
#
_cell.length_a   1.000
_cell.length_b   1.000
_cell.length_c   1.000
_cell.angle_alpha   90.00
_cell.angle_beta   90.00
_cell.angle_gamma   90.00
#
_symmetry.space_group_name_H-M   'P 1'
#
loop_
_entity.id
_entity.type
_entity.pdbx_description
1 polymer ?
#
loop_
_entity_poly.entity_id
_entity_poly.type
_entity_poly.pdbx_seq_one_letter_code
_entity_poly.pdbx_strand_id
1 'polypeptide(L)'
;MNAAAIYANLSQHELHNVAARAGLPVDDIRQEAQLLCWVIASGHSDYDGKLGSTRGYIMGRLWKLALREALAPHAVDFGPDEEDEHGEGAVLGAVDRLASPSVLEALIEAEERRALEAEAEARDRQQRKAAADLSTTLLLAQRGVSHGTIAALTGVTRQAVRQKLARARGKG
;
A
#
# COMPACT_ATOMS: atom_id res chain seq x y z
N MET A 1 6.09 -2.57 -37.82
CA MET A 1 6.19 -1.37 -36.94
C MET A 1 7.67 -1.06 -36.77
N ASN A 2 8.14 0.19 -36.85
CA ASN A 2 9.57 0.50 -36.78
C ASN A 2 9.99 0.82 -35.34
N ALA A 3 11.05 0.16 -34.82
CA ALA A 3 11.56 0.36 -33.47
C ALA A 3 11.89 1.83 -33.15
N ALA A 4 12.50 2.55 -34.10
CA ALA A 4 12.84 3.96 -33.91
C ALA A 4 11.59 4.84 -33.74
N ALA A 5 10.51 4.54 -34.47
CA ALA A 5 9.25 5.25 -34.36
C ALA A 5 8.53 4.94 -33.03
N ILE A 6 8.65 3.71 -32.52
CA ILE A 6 8.13 3.34 -31.20
C ILE A 6 8.89 4.11 -30.11
N TYR A 7 10.23 4.14 -30.19
CA TYR A 7 11.05 4.83 -29.21
C TYR A 7 10.81 6.35 -29.21
N ALA A 8 10.62 6.96 -30.38
CA ALA A 8 10.30 8.38 -30.49
C ALA A 8 8.98 8.78 -29.78
N ASN A 9 8.07 7.82 -29.59
CA ASN A 9 6.82 8.04 -28.84
C ASN A 9 6.98 7.94 -27.32
N LEU A 10 8.17 7.60 -26.81
CA LEU A 10 8.46 7.55 -25.38
C LEU A 10 8.87 8.93 -24.86
N SER A 11 8.30 9.35 -23.73
CA SER A 11 8.64 10.61 -23.08
C SER A 11 9.98 10.49 -22.35
N GLN A 12 10.95 11.34 -22.69
CA GLN A 12 12.24 11.38 -22.01
C GLN A 12 12.10 11.67 -20.50
N HIS A 13 11.13 12.52 -20.13
CA HIS A 13 10.83 12.81 -18.73
C HIS A 13 10.37 11.56 -17.96
N GLU A 14 9.59 10.68 -18.59
CA GLU A 14 9.15 9.44 -17.95
C GLU A 14 10.31 8.45 -17.75
N LEU A 15 11.23 8.35 -18.71
CA LEU A 15 12.43 7.51 -18.58
C LEU A 15 13.33 8.01 -17.43
N HIS A 16 13.49 9.33 -17.29
CA HIS A 16 14.19 9.93 -16.14
C HIS A 16 13.53 9.58 -14.80
N ASN A 17 12.20 9.59 -14.72
CA ASN A 17 11.49 9.23 -13.50
C ASN A 17 11.68 7.75 -13.13
N VAL A 18 11.66 6.86 -14.13
CA VAL A 18 11.93 5.43 -13.94
C VAL A 18 13.36 5.23 -13.43
N ALA A 19 14.35 5.88 -14.04
CA ALA A 19 15.75 5.81 -13.63
C ALA A 19 15.94 6.26 -12.18
N ALA A 20 15.35 7.40 -11.83
CA ALA A 20 15.38 7.93 -10.46
C ALA A 20 14.75 6.95 -9.45
N ARG A 21 13.66 6.27 -9.82
CA ARG A 21 13.03 5.27 -8.94
C ARG A 21 13.87 4.02 -8.79
N ALA A 22 14.47 3.55 -9.88
CA ALA A 22 15.32 2.36 -9.90
C ALA A 22 16.65 2.55 -9.16
N GLY A 23 17.09 3.80 -9.00
CA GLY A 23 18.45 4.10 -8.55
C GLY A 23 19.51 3.82 -9.63
N LEU A 24 19.10 3.73 -10.90
CA LEU A 24 19.98 3.42 -12.03
C LEU A 24 20.31 4.68 -12.86
N PRO A 25 21.44 4.66 -13.60
CA PRO A 25 21.71 5.64 -14.65
C PRO A 25 20.58 5.70 -15.68
N VAL A 26 20.26 6.92 -16.14
CA VAL A 26 19.20 7.10 -17.14
C VAL A 26 19.53 6.42 -18.47
N ASP A 27 20.81 6.30 -18.82
CA ASP A 27 21.22 5.69 -20.08
C ASP A 27 20.95 4.18 -20.10
N ASP A 28 21.02 3.50 -18.96
CA ASP A 28 20.66 2.08 -18.85
C ASP A 28 19.16 1.88 -19.10
N ILE A 29 18.34 2.74 -18.51
CA ILE A 29 16.88 2.74 -18.76
C ILE A 29 16.56 3.05 -20.23
N ARG A 30 17.32 3.95 -20.86
CA ARG A 30 17.16 4.25 -22.29
C ARG A 30 17.56 3.07 -23.16
N GLN A 31 18.67 2.39 -22.87
CA GLN A 31 19.11 1.21 -23.59
C GLN A 31 18.05 0.10 -23.47
N GLU A 32 17.54 -0.16 -22.27
CA GLU A 32 16.48 -1.14 -22.05
C GLU A 32 15.21 -0.79 -22.84
N ALA A 33 14.81 0.50 -22.82
CA ALA A 33 13.66 0.97 -23.60
C ALA A 33 13.87 0.75 -25.11
N GLN A 34 15.08 0.97 -25.63
CA GLN A 34 15.41 0.70 -27.03
C GLN A 34 15.31 -0.79 -27.34
N LEU A 35 15.86 -1.66 -26.49
CA LEU A 35 15.76 -3.12 -26.65
C LEU A 35 14.30 -3.57 -26.71
N LEU A 36 13.45 -3.08 -25.81
CA LEU A 36 12.01 -3.38 -25.83
C LEU A 36 11.36 -2.93 -27.14
N CYS A 37 11.71 -1.75 -27.67
CA CYS A 37 11.24 -1.30 -28.98
C CYS A 37 11.66 -2.24 -30.12
N TRP A 38 12.89 -2.77 -30.09
CA TRP A 38 13.38 -3.74 -31.08
C TRP A 38 12.64 -5.08 -30.99
N VAL A 39 12.43 -5.60 -29.79
CA VAL A 39 11.71 -6.86 -29.57
C VAL A 39 10.26 -6.74 -30.06
N ILE A 40 9.59 -5.61 -29.81
CA ILE A 40 8.24 -5.36 -30.33
C ILE A 40 8.23 -5.23 -31.85
N ALA A 41 9.17 -4.47 -32.42
CA ALA A 41 9.25 -4.27 -33.87
C ALA A 41 9.54 -5.57 -34.63
N SER A 42 10.29 -6.49 -34.02
CA SER A 42 10.62 -7.80 -34.59
C SER A 42 9.52 -8.85 -34.40
N GLY A 43 8.46 -8.55 -33.62
CA GLY A 43 7.36 -9.48 -33.37
C GLY A 43 7.67 -10.57 -32.34
N HIS A 44 8.77 -10.45 -31.59
CA HIS A 44 9.16 -11.38 -30.52
C HIS A 44 8.70 -10.92 -29.13
N SER A 45 7.71 -10.02 -29.07
CA SER A 45 7.16 -9.54 -27.80
C SER A 45 5.78 -10.11 -27.53
N ASP A 46 5.46 -10.19 -26.24
CA ASP A 46 4.13 -10.54 -25.72
C ASP A 46 3.13 -9.36 -25.86
N TYR A 47 3.46 -8.32 -26.63
CA TYR A 47 2.65 -7.12 -26.75
C TYR A 47 1.37 -7.39 -27.55
N ASP A 48 0.22 -7.25 -26.88
CA ASP A 48 -1.10 -7.23 -27.53
C ASP A 48 -1.65 -5.79 -27.59
N GLY A 49 -1.83 -5.29 -28.82
CA GLY A 49 -2.41 -3.96 -29.06
C GLY A 49 -3.86 -3.80 -28.61
N LYS A 50 -4.58 -4.90 -28.33
CA LYS A 50 -5.93 -4.85 -27.75
C LYS A 50 -5.92 -4.54 -26.25
N LEU A 51 -4.83 -4.88 -25.55
CA LEU A 51 -4.69 -4.65 -24.11
C LEU A 51 -4.18 -3.24 -23.78
N GLY A 52 -3.59 -2.53 -24.74
CA GLY A 52 -3.16 -1.15 -24.54
C GLY A 52 -2.19 -0.62 -25.58
N SER A 53 -1.69 0.59 -25.31
CA SER A 53 -0.71 1.25 -26.17
C SER A 53 0.69 0.65 -26.01
N THR A 54 1.49 0.72 -27.07
CA THR A 54 2.89 0.27 -27.06
C THR A 54 3.72 1.01 -26.00
N ARG A 55 3.47 2.31 -25.82
CA ARG A 55 4.07 3.12 -24.75
C ARG A 55 3.71 2.57 -23.38
N GLY A 56 2.45 2.26 -23.12
CA GLY A 56 2.00 1.71 -21.85
C GLY A 56 2.65 0.36 -21.53
N TYR A 57 2.78 -0.51 -22.53
CA TYR A 57 3.47 -1.79 -22.40
C TYR A 57 4.96 -1.62 -22.05
N ILE A 58 5.69 -0.79 -22.80
CA ILE A 58 7.12 -0.53 -22.57
C ILE A 58 7.33 0.09 -21.19
N MET A 59 6.57 1.14 -20.86
CA MET A 59 6.69 1.78 -19.55
C MET A 59 6.34 0.83 -18.41
N GLY A 60 5.33 -0.03 -18.56
CA GLY A 60 5.01 -1.06 -17.57
C GLY A 60 6.16 -2.03 -17.30
N ARG A 61 6.87 -2.46 -18.35
CA ARG A 61 8.08 -3.31 -18.21
C ARG A 61 9.21 -2.56 -17.51
N LEU A 62 9.47 -1.31 -17.89
CA LEU A 62 10.50 -0.46 -17.28
C LEU A 62 10.21 -0.15 -15.81
N TRP A 63 8.95 0.10 -15.44
CA TRP A 63 8.55 0.27 -14.04
C TRP A 63 8.70 -1.01 -13.22
N LYS A 64 8.42 -2.18 -13.82
CA LYS A 64 8.68 -3.47 -13.16
C LYS A 64 10.18 -3.70 -12.93
N LEU A 65 11.03 -3.34 -13.90
CA LEU A 65 12.48 -3.35 -13.73
C LEU A 65 12.88 -2.40 -12.60
N ALA A 66 12.42 -1.15 -12.60
CA ALA A 66 12.75 -0.19 -11.55
C ALA A 66 12.33 -0.67 -10.16
N LEU A 67 11.19 -1.36 -10.04
CA LEU A 67 10.75 -1.95 -8.79
C LEU A 67 11.69 -3.10 -8.35
N ARG A 68 12.13 -3.95 -9.28
CA ARG A 68 13.08 -5.03 -9.00
C ARG A 68 14.40 -4.47 -8.48
N GLU A 69 14.97 -3.48 -9.15
CA GLU A 69 16.27 -2.90 -8.80
C GLU A 69 16.20 -2.10 -7.49
N ALA A 70 15.11 -1.35 -7.27
CA ALA A 70 14.91 -0.63 -6.01
C ALA A 70 14.72 -1.56 -4.79
N LEU A 71 14.27 -2.80 -5.01
CA LEU A 71 14.12 -3.85 -3.98
C LEU A 71 15.36 -4.74 -3.85
N ALA A 72 16.31 -4.66 -4.79
CA ALA A 72 17.55 -5.42 -4.81
C ALA A 72 18.73 -4.91 -3.95
N PRO A 73 18.74 -3.72 -3.28
CA PRO A 73 19.95 -3.24 -2.60
C PRO A 73 20.33 -4.03 -1.32
N HIS A 74 19.73 -5.20 -1.06
CA HIS A 74 20.11 -6.13 0.02
C HIS A 74 20.50 -7.54 -0.47
N ALA A 75 20.69 -7.75 -1.79
CA ALA A 75 20.93 -9.08 -2.35
C ALA A 75 22.34 -9.34 -2.90
N VAL A 76 23.34 -8.49 -2.64
CA VAL A 76 24.70 -8.72 -3.16
C VAL A 76 25.77 -8.49 -2.09
N ASP A 77 26.12 -9.57 -1.40
CA ASP A 77 27.53 -9.86 -1.10
C ASP A 77 27.83 -11.20 -1.79
N PHE A 78 28.25 -11.13 -3.05
CA PHE A 78 28.82 -12.27 -3.76
C PHE A 78 30.28 -11.91 -4.02
N GLY A 79 31.17 -12.64 -3.34
CA GLY A 79 32.60 -12.63 -3.57
C GLY A 79 32.96 -13.06 -5.00
N PRO A 80 34.23 -12.93 -5.39
CA PRO A 80 34.66 -13.21 -6.74
C PRO A 80 34.65 -14.72 -7.01
N ASP A 81 34.43 -15.05 -8.28
CA ASP A 81 34.50 -16.38 -8.89
C ASP A 81 33.22 -17.22 -8.79
N GLU A 82 32.39 -17.16 -9.84
CA GLU A 82 32.18 -18.31 -10.74
C GLU A 82 31.31 -17.88 -11.93
N GLU A 83 31.87 -18.05 -13.13
CA GLU A 83 31.15 -17.99 -14.40
C GLU A 83 30.21 -19.19 -14.46
N ASP A 84 28.90 -18.98 -14.41
CA ASP A 84 27.96 -20.00 -14.86
C ASP A 84 26.67 -19.40 -15.44
N GLU A 85 26.32 -19.95 -16.59
CA GLU A 85 25.23 -19.59 -17.48
C GLU A 85 23.84 -19.82 -16.85
N HIS A 86 22.83 -19.12 -17.41
CA HIS A 86 21.39 -19.25 -17.17
C HIS A 86 20.76 -18.43 -16.02
N GLY A 87 20.74 -17.11 -16.23
CA GLY A 87 19.99 -16.13 -15.44
C GLY A 87 18.46 -16.12 -15.62
N GLU A 88 17.78 -17.25 -15.45
CA GLU A 88 16.30 -17.31 -15.31
C GLU A 88 15.84 -17.87 -13.95
N GLY A 89 16.72 -18.49 -13.15
CA GLY A 89 16.36 -19.12 -11.88
C GLY A 89 16.29 -18.19 -10.66
N ALA A 90 16.93 -17.02 -10.70
CA ALA A 90 17.09 -16.16 -9.52
C ALA A 90 15.79 -15.44 -9.11
N VAL A 91 14.93 -15.10 -10.07
CA VAL A 91 13.66 -14.38 -9.79
C VAL A 91 12.62 -15.34 -9.19
N LEU A 92 12.58 -16.59 -9.65
CA LEU A 92 11.74 -17.62 -9.05
C LEU A 92 12.20 -17.96 -7.62
N GLY A 93 13.51 -18.08 -7.38
CA GLY A 93 14.04 -18.35 -6.04
C GLY A 93 13.78 -17.24 -5.00
N ALA A 94 13.69 -15.98 -5.41
CA ALA A 94 13.37 -14.87 -4.50
C ALA A 94 11.87 -14.81 -4.16
N VAL A 95 11.00 -15.06 -5.13
CA VAL A 95 9.54 -15.16 -4.90
C VAL A 95 9.21 -16.42 -4.08
N ASP A 96 9.93 -17.53 -4.31
CA ASP A 96 9.76 -18.78 -3.56
C ASP A 96 10.31 -18.69 -2.12
N ARG A 97 11.34 -17.85 -1.88
CA ARG A 97 11.79 -17.51 -0.52
C ARG A 97 10.82 -16.60 0.24
N LEU A 98 10.12 -15.68 -0.44
CA LEU A 98 9.03 -14.90 0.17
C LEU A 98 7.75 -15.72 0.37
N ALA A 99 7.53 -16.72 -0.48
CA ALA A 99 6.48 -17.72 -0.37
C ALA A 99 6.87 -18.91 0.53
N SER A 100 8.05 -18.87 1.17
CA SER A 100 8.42 -19.90 2.11
C SER A 100 7.45 -19.86 3.30
N PRO A 101 6.89 -21.01 3.71
CA PRO A 101 5.79 -21.05 4.66
C PRO A 101 6.10 -20.30 5.97
N SER A 102 7.37 -20.27 6.39
CA SER A 102 7.80 -19.54 7.59
C SER A 102 7.73 -18.01 7.48
N VAL A 103 7.95 -17.43 6.30
CA VAL A 103 7.88 -15.97 6.09
C VAL A 103 6.43 -15.51 5.98
N LEU A 104 5.61 -16.29 5.28
CA LEU A 104 4.17 -16.04 5.18
C LEU A 104 3.50 -16.12 6.56
N GLU A 105 3.82 -17.14 7.35
CA GLU A 105 3.28 -17.34 8.69
C GLU A 105 3.70 -16.21 9.64
N ALA A 106 4.95 -15.74 9.58
CA ALA A 106 5.41 -14.58 10.34
C ALA A 106 4.70 -13.26 9.94
N LEU A 107 4.37 -13.08 8.65
CA LEU A 107 3.61 -11.92 8.18
C LEU A 107 2.15 -11.98 8.63
N ILE A 108 1.54 -13.16 8.61
CA ILE A 108 0.17 -13.38 9.12
C ILE A 108 0.11 -13.06 10.61
N GLU A 109 1.02 -13.59 11.44
CA GLU A 109 1.06 -13.30 12.87
C GLU A 109 1.29 -11.81 13.16
N ALA A 110 2.13 -11.14 12.37
CA ALA A 110 2.38 -9.71 12.53
C ALA A 110 1.14 -8.87 12.20
N GLU A 111 0.35 -9.27 11.19
CA GLU A 111 -0.90 -8.60 10.84
C GLU A 111 -2.00 -8.88 11.88
N GLU A 112 -2.12 -10.11 12.36
CA GLU A 112 -3.08 -10.47 13.42
C GLU A 112 -2.80 -9.70 14.71
N ARG A 113 -1.53 -9.53 15.08
CA ARG A 113 -1.15 -8.70 16.24
C ARG A 113 -1.55 -7.25 16.07
N ARG A 114 -1.30 -6.67 14.89
CA ARG A 114 -1.74 -5.29 14.56
C ARG A 114 -3.26 -5.17 14.58
N ALA A 115 -3.99 -6.16 14.09
CA ALA A 115 -5.45 -6.17 14.13
C ALA A 115 -5.99 -6.23 15.56
N LEU A 116 -5.43 -7.08 16.42
CA LEU A 116 -5.78 -7.18 17.83
C LEU A 116 -5.49 -5.89 18.59
N GLU A 117 -4.32 -5.28 18.36
CA GLU A 117 -3.95 -3.99 18.97
C GLU A 117 -4.89 -2.87 18.50
N ALA A 118 -5.20 -2.80 17.20
CA ALA A 118 -6.11 -1.81 16.65
C ALA A 118 -7.54 -1.95 17.20
N GLU A 119 -8.01 -3.19 17.40
CA GLU A 119 -9.29 -3.46 18.06
C GLU A 119 -9.29 -3.01 19.53
N ALA A 120 -8.23 -3.30 20.27
CA ALA A 120 -8.09 -2.87 21.65
C ALA A 120 -8.11 -1.34 21.75
N GLU A 121 -7.35 -0.65 20.91
CA GLU A 121 -7.37 0.81 20.85
C GLU A 121 -8.74 1.37 20.44
N ALA A 122 -9.43 0.73 19.50
CA ALA A 122 -10.76 1.15 19.09
C ALA A 122 -11.77 1.03 20.24
N ARG A 123 -11.72 -0.07 21.00
CA ARG A 123 -12.53 -0.26 22.22
C ARG A 123 -12.20 0.81 23.26
N ASP A 124 -10.93 1.10 23.50
CA ASP A 124 -10.50 2.15 24.43
C ASP A 124 -10.98 3.54 24.01
N ARG A 125 -10.85 3.88 22.72
CA ARG A 125 -11.39 5.13 22.17
C ARG A 125 -12.90 5.22 22.34
N GLN A 126 -13.63 4.13 22.09
CA GLN A 126 -15.08 4.06 22.31
C GLN A 126 -15.45 4.23 23.80
N GLN A 127 -14.72 3.59 24.71
CA GLN A 127 -14.95 3.71 26.15
C GLN A 127 -14.67 5.13 26.66
N ARG A 128 -13.56 5.76 26.24
CA ARG A 128 -13.24 7.14 26.59
C ARG A 128 -14.29 8.12 26.08
N LYS A 129 -14.75 7.94 24.84
CA LYS A 129 -15.84 8.76 24.27
C LYS A 129 -17.14 8.57 25.04
N ALA A 130 -17.52 7.32 25.36
CA ALA A 130 -18.73 7.05 26.13
C ALA A 130 -18.68 7.64 27.56
N ALA A 131 -17.51 7.62 28.21
CA ALA A 131 -17.29 8.24 29.50
C ALA A 131 -17.38 9.78 29.42
N ALA A 132 -16.79 10.39 28.39
CA ALA A 132 -16.89 11.84 28.14
C ALA A 132 -18.33 12.28 27.83
N ASP A 133 -19.07 11.50 27.04
CA ASP A 133 -20.48 11.74 26.74
C ASP A 133 -21.34 11.65 28.01
N LEU A 134 -21.07 10.66 28.87
CA LEU A 134 -21.77 10.51 30.15
C LEU A 134 -21.48 11.71 31.07
N SER A 135 -20.21 12.12 31.20
CA SER A 135 -19.79 13.28 31.99
C SER A 135 -20.49 14.56 31.52
N THR A 136 -20.51 14.80 30.20
CA THR A 136 -21.19 15.95 29.60
C THR A 136 -22.69 15.95 29.90
N THR A 137 -23.37 14.79 29.78
CA THR A 137 -24.81 14.71 30.11
C THR A 137 -25.10 14.96 31.60
N LEU A 138 -24.22 14.54 32.51
CA LEU A 138 -24.37 14.77 33.95
C LEU A 138 -24.18 16.24 34.31
N LEU A 139 -23.16 16.90 33.74
CA LEU A 139 -22.89 18.33 33.96
C LEU A 139 -24.07 19.21 33.51
N LEU A 140 -24.65 18.92 32.34
CA LEU A 140 -25.81 19.66 31.84
C LEU A 140 -27.05 19.44 32.72
N ALA A 141 -27.26 18.21 33.21
CA ALA A 141 -28.36 17.91 34.12
C ALA A 141 -28.19 18.60 35.50
N GLN A 142 -26.96 18.67 36.03
CA GLN A 142 -26.65 19.40 37.27
C GLN A 142 -26.89 20.90 37.13
N ARG A 143 -26.67 21.48 35.94
CA ARG A 143 -27.00 22.88 35.63
C ARG A 143 -28.49 23.13 35.36
N GLY A 144 -29.35 22.15 35.57
CA GLY A 144 -30.80 22.29 35.41
C GLY A 144 -31.27 22.32 33.96
N VAL A 145 -30.43 21.96 32.99
CA VAL A 145 -30.82 21.91 31.58
C VAL A 145 -31.86 20.81 31.37
N SER A 146 -32.94 21.12 30.66
CA SER A 146 -34.01 20.15 30.42
C SER A 146 -33.51 18.93 29.63
N HIS A 147 -34.05 17.75 29.90
CA HIS A 147 -33.68 16.52 29.16
C HIS A 147 -33.91 16.64 27.64
N GLY A 148 -34.87 17.48 27.22
CA GLY A 148 -35.13 17.75 25.80
C GLY A 148 -34.02 18.55 25.13
N THR A 149 -33.47 19.52 25.83
CA THR A 149 -32.34 20.34 25.36
C THR A 149 -31.04 19.55 25.35
N ILE A 150 -30.81 18.70 26.36
CA ILE A 150 -29.66 17.80 26.40
C ILE A 150 -29.70 16.83 25.22
N ALA A 151 -30.87 16.24 24.95
CA ALA A 151 -31.09 15.36 23.80
C ALA A 151 -30.75 16.05 22.47
N ALA A 152 -31.19 17.30 22.28
CA ALA A 152 -30.88 18.08 21.09
C ALA A 152 -29.38 18.40 20.95
N LEU A 153 -28.70 18.76 22.05
CA LEU A 153 -27.27 19.11 22.05
C LEU A 153 -26.35 17.90 21.86
N THR A 154 -26.76 16.72 22.30
CA THR A 154 -25.95 15.49 22.27
C THR A 154 -26.35 14.52 21.16
N GLY A 155 -27.37 14.85 20.36
CA GLY A 155 -27.84 14.03 19.24
C GLY A 155 -28.46 12.69 19.65
N VAL A 156 -28.89 12.55 20.91
CA VAL A 156 -29.51 11.32 21.43
C VAL A 156 -30.96 11.54 21.85
N THR A 157 -31.73 10.46 21.95
CA THR A 157 -33.16 10.55 22.30
C THR A 157 -33.36 10.97 23.76
N ARG A 158 -34.49 11.64 24.06
CA ARG A 158 -34.88 12.01 25.44
C ARG A 158 -34.92 10.81 26.39
N GLN A 159 -35.36 9.65 25.88
CA GLN A 159 -35.40 8.40 26.65
C GLN A 159 -33.99 7.89 26.99
N ALA A 160 -33.04 7.98 26.04
CA ALA A 160 -31.64 7.62 26.28
C ALA A 160 -30.97 8.53 27.33
N VAL A 161 -31.26 9.84 27.32
CA VAL A 161 -30.79 10.79 28.34
C VAL A 161 -31.32 10.40 29.73
N ARG A 162 -32.63 10.11 29.86
CA ARG A 162 -33.23 9.67 31.13
C ARG A 162 -32.60 8.38 31.64
N GLN A 163 -32.37 7.41 30.75
CA GLN A 163 -31.76 6.12 31.11
C GLN A 163 -30.30 6.28 31.56
N LYS A 164 -29.51 7.14 30.90
CA LYS A 164 -28.13 7.45 31.29
C LYS A 164 -28.08 8.10 32.70
N LEU A 165 -28.95 9.08 32.97
CA LEU A 165 -29.03 9.74 34.27
C LEU A 165 -29.52 8.80 35.39
N ALA A 166 -30.48 7.92 35.10
CA ALA A 166 -30.95 6.91 36.06
C ALA A 166 -29.85 5.91 36.42
N ARG A 167 -29.10 5.42 35.43
CA ARG A 167 -27.94 4.53 35.66
C ARG A 167 -26.82 5.18 36.47
N ALA A 168 -26.59 6.48 36.27
CA ALA A 168 -25.61 7.23 37.04
C ALA A 168 -26.03 7.46 38.50
N ARG A 169 -27.34 7.67 38.74
CA ARG A 169 -27.90 7.84 40.10
C ARG A 169 -27.99 6.54 40.90
N GLY A 170 -28.11 5.39 40.24
CA GLY A 170 -28.15 4.07 40.90
C GLY A 170 -26.77 3.46 41.22
N LYS A 171 -25.67 4.18 40.95
CA LYS A 171 -24.28 3.75 41.20
C LYS A 171 -23.58 4.57 42.32
N GLY A 172 -24.30 5.46 42.99
CA GLY A 172 -23.85 6.17 44.19
C GLY A 172 -24.54 5.60 45.42
#